data_AF-A0A849I873-F1
#
_entry.id   AF-A0A849I873-F1
#
_cell.length_a   1.000
_cell.length_b   1.000
_cell.length_c   1.000
_cell.angle_alpha   90.00
_cell.angle_beta   90.00
_cell.angle_gamma   90.00
#
_symmetry.space_group_name_H-M   'P 1'
#
loop_
_entity.id
_entity.type
_entity.pdbx_description
1 polymer ?
#
loop_
_entity_poly.entity_id
_entity_poly.type
_entity_poly.pdbx_seq_one_letter_code
_entity_poly.pdbx_strand_id
1 'polypeptide(L)'
;MTQLSRSDRPRPVTRLCLERAALHYLERYASSSENLRRVLTDKVRRRLGPGEPVAGEVASTIAEVIQRLAQGGFLDDRSYAEAKVGSLLRRGASLRAVRSKLRGKGVGEETIAAALAGHSPDELALARRYAERRRLGPWRTRPDPKARDRDLASLCRAGFPYAIARAALEPES
;
A
#
# COMPACT_ATOMS: atom_id res chain seq x y z
N MET A 1 -36.67 -7.74 33.88
CA MET A 1 -36.11 -8.30 32.62
C MET A 1 -36.53 -7.41 31.47
N THR A 2 -35.70 -6.42 31.13
CA THR A 2 -36.03 -5.41 30.11
C THR A 2 -35.85 -6.02 28.72
N GLN A 3 -36.95 -6.19 27.98
CA GLN A 3 -36.91 -6.66 26.60
C GLN A 3 -36.22 -5.60 25.72
N LEU A 4 -35.06 -5.94 25.15
CA LEU A 4 -34.42 -5.13 24.11
C LEU A 4 -35.36 -5.03 22.91
N SER A 5 -35.74 -3.80 22.55
CA SER A 5 -36.58 -3.54 21.38
C SER A 5 -35.90 -4.04 20.10
N ARG A 6 -36.66 -4.48 19.08
CA ARG A 6 -36.12 -4.94 17.79
C ARG A 6 -35.28 -3.88 17.06
N SER A 7 -35.29 -2.62 17.51
CA SER A 7 -34.53 -1.49 16.96
C SER A 7 -33.06 -1.44 17.40
N ASP A 8 -32.65 -2.18 18.44
CA ASP A 8 -31.28 -2.17 18.98
C ASP A 8 -30.38 -3.28 18.43
N ARG A 9 -30.92 -4.17 17.58
CA ARG A 9 -30.10 -5.23 17.00
C ARG A 9 -29.29 -4.65 15.83
N PRO A 10 -27.95 -4.80 15.81
CA PRO A 10 -27.15 -4.35 14.70
C PRO A 10 -27.65 -5.00 13.40
N ARG A 11 -27.86 -4.19 12.36
CA ARG A 11 -28.37 -4.67 11.07
C ARG A 11 -27.49 -5.81 10.56
N PRO A 12 -28.08 -6.92 10.07
CA PRO A 12 -27.32 -8.06 9.60
C PRO A 12 -26.36 -7.65 8.48
N VAL A 13 -25.17 -8.24 8.49
CA VAL A 13 -24.18 -8.02 7.41
C VAL A 13 -24.63 -8.84 6.21
N THR A 14 -25.30 -8.18 5.27
CA THR A 14 -25.75 -8.79 4.02
C THR A 14 -24.75 -8.53 2.89
N ARG A 15 -24.77 -9.38 1.86
CA ARG A 15 -23.97 -9.21 0.63
C ARG A 15 -24.15 -7.82 0.02
N LEU A 16 -25.39 -7.36 -0.15
CA LEU A 16 -25.69 -6.03 -0.70
C LEU A 16 -25.06 -4.89 0.12
N CYS A 17 -25.01 -5.02 1.46
CA CYS A 17 -24.34 -4.04 2.31
C CYS A 17 -22.82 -4.01 2.05
N LEU A 18 -22.19 -5.17 1.83
CA LEU A 18 -20.77 -5.28 1.54
C LEU A 18 -20.44 -4.74 0.15
N GLU A 19 -21.26 -5.04 -0.86
CA GLU A 19 -21.09 -4.52 -2.23
C GLU A 19 -21.18 -3.00 -2.27
N ARG A 20 -22.20 -2.41 -1.64
CA ARG A 20 -22.32 -0.94 -1.53
C ARG A 20 -21.11 -0.32 -0.83
N ALA A 21 -20.65 -0.95 0.25
CA ALA A 21 -19.46 -0.48 0.97
C ALA A 21 -18.19 -0.57 0.12
N ALA A 22 -18.06 -1.62 -0.68
CA ALA A 22 -16.94 -1.83 -1.59
C ALA A 22 -16.93 -0.80 -2.72
N LEU A 23 -18.05 -0.61 -3.42
CA LEU A 23 -18.19 0.38 -4.48
C LEU A 23 -17.90 1.80 -3.97
N HIS A 24 -18.49 2.17 -2.83
CA HIS A 24 -18.25 3.46 -2.20
C HIS A 24 -16.78 3.68 -1.76
N TYR A 25 -16.03 2.61 -1.53
CA TYR A 25 -14.59 2.69 -1.28
C TYR A 25 -13.82 2.88 -2.60
N LEU A 26 -14.13 2.09 -3.62
CA LEU A 26 -13.47 2.10 -4.92
C LEU A 26 -13.70 3.40 -5.71
N GLU A 27 -14.83 4.09 -5.49
CA GLU A 27 -15.08 5.44 -6.03
C GLU A 27 -14.01 6.46 -5.64
N ARG A 28 -13.33 6.26 -4.49
CA ARG A 28 -12.35 7.21 -3.94
C ARG A 28 -10.93 6.70 -3.95
N TYR A 29 -10.75 5.38 -3.87
CA TYR A 29 -9.45 4.77 -3.65
C TYR A 29 -9.22 3.60 -4.59
N ALA A 30 -8.15 3.68 -5.38
CA ALA A 30 -7.59 2.50 -6.05
C ALA A 30 -7.11 1.49 -4.99
N SER A 31 -7.44 0.21 -5.19
CA SER A 31 -7.13 -0.87 -4.24
C SER A 31 -6.76 -2.15 -4.95
N SER A 32 -5.90 -2.95 -4.31
CA SER A 32 -5.80 -4.38 -4.59
C SER A 32 -6.99 -5.12 -3.96
N SER A 33 -7.19 -6.34 -4.43
CA SER A 33 -8.22 -7.27 -3.97
C SER A 33 -8.05 -7.59 -2.47
N GLU A 34 -6.83 -7.90 -2.04
CA GLU A 34 -6.53 -8.20 -0.63
C GLU A 34 -6.68 -6.96 0.28
N ASN A 35 -6.31 -5.76 -0.19
CA ASN A 35 -6.54 -4.55 0.60
C ASN A 35 -8.03 -4.26 0.76
N LEU A 36 -8.85 -4.45 -0.28
CA LEU A 36 -10.29 -4.26 -0.18
C LEU A 36 -10.93 -5.31 0.73
N ARG A 37 -10.48 -6.57 0.66
CA ARG A 37 -10.89 -7.63 1.59
C ARG A 37 -10.66 -7.19 3.04
N ARG A 38 -9.47 -6.69 3.38
CA ARG A 38 -9.16 -6.17 4.73
C ARG A 38 -10.08 -5.02 5.13
N VAL A 39 -10.32 -4.06 4.23
CA VAL A 39 -11.22 -2.93 4.48
C VAL A 39 -12.64 -3.40 4.82
N LEU A 40 -13.17 -4.37 4.09
CA LEU A 40 -14.50 -4.93 4.35
C LEU A 40 -14.51 -5.72 5.66
N THR A 41 -13.49 -6.55 5.91
CA THR A 41 -13.34 -7.30 7.17
C THR A 41 -13.27 -6.37 8.37
N ASP A 42 -12.46 -5.31 8.33
CA ASP A 42 -12.35 -4.33 9.40
C ASP A 42 -13.65 -3.55 9.62
N LYS A 43 -14.41 -3.28 8.54
CA LYS A 43 -15.74 -2.69 8.64
C LYS A 43 -16.73 -3.61 9.36
N VAL A 44 -16.67 -4.91 9.11
CA VAL A 44 -17.49 -5.91 9.81
C VAL A 44 -17.07 -5.99 11.28
N ARG A 45 -15.76 -6.08 11.57
CA ARG A 45 -15.22 -6.15 12.93
C ARG A 45 -15.68 -5.00 13.83
N ARG A 46 -15.84 -3.80 13.29
CA ARG A 46 -16.37 -2.64 14.06
C ARG A 46 -17.81 -2.82 14.55
N ARG A 47 -18.54 -3.82 14.05
CA ARG A 47 -19.90 -4.17 14.50
C ARG A 47 -19.92 -5.33 15.49
N LEU A 48 -18.78 -5.98 15.71
CA LEU A 48 -18.63 -7.13 16.59
C LEU A 48 -18.14 -6.70 17.98
N GLY A 49 -18.30 -7.57 18.96
CA GLY A 49 -17.71 -7.38 20.28
C GLY A 49 -16.18 -7.44 20.25
N PRO A 50 -15.48 -6.87 21.25
CA PRO A 50 -14.03 -6.99 21.37
C PRO A 50 -13.59 -8.47 21.36
N GLY A 51 -12.68 -8.83 20.44
CA GLY A 51 -12.14 -10.19 20.32
C GLY A 51 -13.04 -11.18 19.58
N GLU A 52 -14.25 -10.79 19.17
CA GLU A 52 -15.15 -11.67 18.45
C GLU A 52 -14.68 -11.85 16.98
N PRO A 53 -14.56 -13.10 16.48
CA PRO A 53 -14.14 -13.36 15.11
C PRO A 53 -15.25 -13.04 14.12
N VAL A 54 -14.87 -12.69 12.89
CA VAL A 54 -15.84 -12.58 11.78
C VAL A 54 -16.35 -13.98 11.45
N ALA A 55 -17.67 -14.16 11.48
CA ALA A 55 -18.30 -15.42 11.12
C ALA A 55 -17.88 -15.91 9.73
N GLY A 56 -17.69 -17.23 9.58
CA GLY A 56 -17.23 -17.84 8.33
C GLY A 56 -18.11 -17.50 7.13
N GLU A 57 -19.42 -17.50 7.31
CA GLU A 57 -20.39 -17.11 6.26
C GLU A 57 -20.18 -15.67 5.77
N VAL A 58 -19.87 -14.75 6.68
CA VAL A 58 -19.59 -13.34 6.34
C VAL A 58 -18.25 -13.23 5.61
N ALA A 59 -17.24 -13.99 6.03
CA ALA A 59 -15.95 -14.03 5.35
C ALA A 59 -16.09 -14.59 3.92
N SER A 60 -16.87 -15.65 3.72
CA SER A 60 -17.21 -16.19 2.39
C SER A 60 -17.96 -15.16 1.54
N THR A 61 -18.93 -14.45 2.13
CA THR A 61 -19.64 -13.37 1.44
C THR A 61 -18.69 -12.26 1.00
N ILE A 62 -17.70 -11.87 1.82
CA ILE A 62 -16.67 -10.90 1.43
C ILE A 62 -15.87 -11.44 0.24
N ALA A 63 -15.46 -12.72 0.26
CA ALA A 63 -14.70 -13.32 -0.83
C ALA A 63 -15.49 -13.30 -2.15
N GLU A 64 -16.78 -13.63 -2.12
CA GLU A 64 -17.67 -13.54 -3.28
C GLU A 64 -17.78 -12.12 -3.83
N VAL A 65 -17.92 -11.12 -2.96
CA VAL A 65 -17.97 -9.71 -3.38
C VAL A 65 -16.67 -9.30 -4.08
N ILE A 66 -15.51 -9.67 -3.53
CA ILE A 66 -14.20 -9.40 -4.15
C ILE A 66 -14.11 -10.08 -5.52
N GLN A 67 -14.48 -11.35 -5.62
CA GLN A 67 -14.45 -12.09 -6.89
C GLN A 67 -15.33 -11.43 -7.95
N ARG A 68 -16.54 -11.02 -7.60
CA ARG A 68 -17.45 -10.35 -8.53
C ARG A 68 -16.92 -9.00 -9.01
N LEU A 69 -16.32 -8.23 -8.11
CA LEU A 69 -15.71 -6.94 -8.46
C LEU A 69 -14.50 -7.14 -9.38
N ALA A 70 -13.69 -8.18 -9.16
CA ALA A 70 -12.59 -8.55 -10.05
C ALA A 70 -13.08 -8.99 -11.43
N GLN A 71 -14.07 -9.88 -11.48
CA GLN A 71 -14.70 -10.31 -12.75
C GLN A 71 -15.36 -9.15 -13.51
N GLY A 72 -15.93 -8.18 -12.79
CA GLY A 72 -16.50 -6.96 -13.35
C GLY A 72 -15.49 -5.89 -13.73
N GLY A 73 -14.18 -6.12 -13.55
CA GLY A 73 -13.13 -5.16 -13.89
C GLY A 73 -12.95 -3.99 -12.91
N PHE A 74 -13.65 -3.99 -11.77
CA PHE A 74 -13.48 -2.97 -10.72
C PHE A 74 -12.21 -3.19 -9.89
N LEU A 75 -11.68 -4.42 -9.89
CA LEU A 75 -10.43 -4.77 -9.25
C LEU A 75 -9.52 -5.43 -10.29
N ASP A 76 -8.31 -4.90 -10.42
CA ASP A 76 -7.24 -5.50 -11.19
C ASP A 76 -5.93 -5.26 -10.43
N ASP A 77 -5.42 -6.32 -9.81
CA ASP A 77 -4.20 -6.25 -9.00
C ASP A 77 -2.96 -5.95 -9.85
N ARG A 78 -2.97 -6.30 -11.15
CA ARG A 78 -1.89 -5.98 -12.08
C ARG A 78 -1.88 -4.50 -12.40
N SER A 79 -3.01 -3.96 -12.87
CA SER A 79 -3.15 -2.53 -13.17
C SER A 79 -2.89 -1.68 -11.91
N TYR A 80 -3.37 -2.14 -10.75
CA TYR A 80 -3.07 -1.53 -9.46
C TYR A 80 -1.57 -1.50 -9.17
N ALA A 81 -0.87 -2.62 -9.34
CA ALA A 81 0.57 -2.72 -9.09
C ALA A 81 1.36 -1.80 -10.02
N GLU A 82 1.09 -1.83 -11.33
CA GLU A 82 1.77 -1.00 -12.33
C GLU A 82 1.63 0.51 -12.02
N ALA A 83 0.40 0.97 -11.76
CA ALA A 83 0.15 2.36 -11.39
C ALA A 83 0.88 2.75 -10.09
N LYS A 84 0.90 1.85 -9.11
CA LYS A 84 1.52 2.10 -7.81
C LYS A 84 3.05 2.11 -7.90
N VAL A 85 3.65 1.19 -8.67
CA VAL A 85 5.08 1.17 -8.98
C VAL A 85 5.47 2.52 -9.59
N GLY A 86 4.84 2.91 -10.70
CA GLY A 86 5.17 4.17 -11.36
C GLY A 86 5.04 5.39 -10.45
N SER A 87 4.01 5.44 -9.61
CA SER A 87 3.80 6.51 -8.63
C SER A 87 4.87 6.57 -7.53
N LEU A 88 5.46 5.44 -7.15
CA LEU A 88 6.49 5.36 -6.11
C LEU A 88 7.89 5.58 -6.66
N LEU A 89 8.18 5.12 -7.88
CA LEU A 89 9.46 5.34 -8.56
C LEU A 89 9.62 6.81 -8.94
N ARG A 90 8.61 7.44 -9.57
CA ARG A 90 8.46 8.90 -9.47
C ARG A 90 8.40 9.22 -7.98
N ARG A 91 8.96 10.26 -7.37
CA ARG A 91 9.14 10.40 -5.88
C ARG A 91 10.38 9.70 -5.30
N GLY A 92 11.02 8.77 -6.02
CA GLY A 92 12.30 8.18 -5.63
C GLY A 92 12.20 7.12 -4.53
N ALA A 93 11.19 6.25 -4.55
CA ALA A 93 11.20 5.09 -3.66
C ALA A 93 12.20 4.03 -4.19
N SER A 94 12.95 3.39 -3.29
CA SER A 94 13.79 2.24 -3.64
C SER A 94 12.97 1.06 -4.12
N LEU A 95 13.59 0.16 -4.89
CA LEU A 95 12.96 -1.08 -5.33
C LEU A 95 12.44 -1.91 -4.15
N ARG A 96 13.24 -1.98 -3.07
CA ARG A 96 12.86 -2.66 -1.84
C ARG A 96 11.63 -2.05 -1.19
N ALA A 97 11.56 -0.71 -1.12
CA ALA A 97 10.40 -0.03 -0.56
C ALA A 97 9.14 -0.23 -1.41
N VAL A 98 9.27 -0.23 -2.74
CA VAL A 98 8.16 -0.52 -3.67
C VAL A 98 7.61 -1.92 -3.43
N ARG A 99 8.46 -2.95 -3.43
CA ARG A 99 8.07 -4.34 -3.15
C ARG A 99 7.38 -4.47 -1.80
N SER A 100 7.99 -3.91 -0.73
CA SER A 100 7.42 -3.96 0.62
C SER A 100 6.03 -3.33 0.68
N LYS A 101 5.82 -2.20 -0.01
CA LYS A 101 4.54 -1.51 0.00
C LYS A 101 3.44 -2.27 -0.73
N LEU A 102 3.77 -2.91 -1.85
CA LEU A 102 2.84 -3.76 -2.61
C LEU A 102 2.51 -5.06 -1.87
N ARG A 103 3.51 -5.72 -1.27
CA ARG A 103 3.29 -6.88 -0.38
C ARG A 103 2.41 -6.52 0.81
N GLY A 104 2.61 -5.34 1.40
CA GLY A 104 1.74 -4.82 2.46
C GLY A 104 0.28 -4.59 2.02
N LYS A 105 0.05 -4.44 0.70
CA LYS A 105 -1.27 -4.40 0.06
C LYS A 105 -1.73 -5.78 -0.43
N GLY A 106 -0.99 -6.83 -0.15
CA GLY A 106 -1.35 -8.21 -0.50
C GLY A 106 -1.24 -8.52 -1.98
N VAL A 107 -0.50 -7.72 -2.75
CA VAL A 107 -0.18 -8.02 -4.14
C VAL A 107 0.85 -9.14 -4.18
N GLY A 108 0.63 -10.16 -5.02
CA GLY A 108 1.51 -11.31 -5.16
C GLY A 108 2.87 -10.97 -5.76
N GLU A 109 3.90 -11.78 -5.45
CA GLU A 109 5.28 -11.51 -5.89
C GLU A 109 5.42 -11.50 -7.41
N GLU A 110 4.72 -12.39 -8.12
CA GLU A 110 4.73 -12.44 -9.59
C GLU A 110 4.20 -11.14 -10.21
N THR A 111 3.07 -10.64 -9.72
CA THR A 111 2.50 -9.36 -10.16
C THR A 111 3.44 -8.19 -9.85
N ILE A 112 4.08 -8.20 -8.69
CA ILE A 112 5.07 -7.18 -8.32
C ILE A 112 6.28 -7.22 -9.26
N ALA A 113 6.81 -8.40 -9.54
CA ALA A 113 7.95 -8.58 -10.43
C ALA A 113 7.63 -8.10 -11.85
N ALA A 114 6.46 -8.48 -12.38
CA ALA A 114 5.98 -8.03 -13.69
C ALA A 114 5.84 -6.51 -13.77
N ALA A 115 5.22 -5.89 -12.75
CA ALA A 115 5.04 -4.43 -12.70
C ALA A 115 6.38 -3.67 -12.64
N LEU A 116 7.38 -4.20 -11.93
CA LEU A 116 8.73 -3.62 -11.87
C LEU A 116 9.51 -3.79 -13.17
N ALA A 117 9.38 -4.94 -13.85
CA ALA A 117 10.07 -5.22 -15.11
C ALA A 117 9.72 -4.20 -16.21
N GLY A 118 8.49 -3.69 -16.23
CA GLY A 118 8.06 -2.67 -17.19
C GLY A 118 8.69 -1.27 -17.00
N HIS A 119 9.46 -1.03 -15.93
CA HIS A 119 9.97 0.31 -15.59
C HIS A 119 11.49 0.47 -15.68
N SER A 120 12.27 -0.62 -15.76
CA SER A 120 13.76 -0.65 -15.80
C SER A 120 14.44 0.50 -15.03
N PRO A 121 14.16 0.67 -13.73
CA PRO A 121 14.54 1.88 -13.02
C PRO A 121 16.03 1.92 -12.68
N ASP A 122 16.65 3.09 -12.88
CA ASP A 122 17.97 3.40 -12.33
C ASP A 122 17.86 3.69 -10.83
N GLU A 123 18.38 2.78 -10.01
CA GLU A 123 18.30 2.88 -8.55
C GLU A 123 19.13 4.04 -7.99
N LEU A 124 20.21 4.46 -8.67
CA LEU A 124 20.99 5.64 -8.29
C LEU A 124 20.18 6.91 -8.52
N ALA A 125 19.52 7.04 -9.67
CA ALA A 125 18.63 8.16 -9.96
C ALA A 125 17.47 8.26 -8.95
N LEU A 126 16.89 7.12 -8.55
CA LEU A 126 15.86 7.07 -7.51
C LEU A 126 16.39 7.55 -6.15
N ALA A 127 17.60 7.13 -5.77
CA ALA A 127 18.25 7.54 -4.53
C ALA A 127 18.58 9.04 -4.51
N ARG A 128 19.09 9.60 -5.61
CA ARG A 128 19.32 11.05 -5.77
C ARG A 128 18.03 11.83 -5.63
N ARG A 129 16.96 11.39 -6.30
CA ARG A 129 15.64 12.02 -6.19
C ARG A 129 15.08 11.96 -4.76
N TYR A 130 15.30 10.85 -4.06
CA TYR A 130 14.94 10.75 -2.65
C TYR A 130 15.72 11.75 -1.79
N ALA A 131 17.04 11.83 -1.98
CA ALA A 131 17.94 12.70 -1.26
C ALA A 131 17.59 14.18 -1.49
N GLU A 132 17.36 14.58 -2.74
CA GLU A 132 16.93 15.92 -3.13
C GLU A 132 15.62 16.32 -2.43
N ARG A 133 14.58 15.49 -2.56
CA ARG A 133 13.27 15.74 -1.93
C ARG A 133 13.36 15.84 -0.40
N ARG A 134 14.34 15.17 0.20
CA ARG A 134 14.60 15.16 1.64
C ARG A 134 15.66 16.18 2.08
N ARG A 135 16.24 16.95 1.15
CA ARG A 135 17.32 17.91 1.38
C ARG A 135 18.52 17.29 2.12
N LEU A 136 18.92 16.10 1.70
CA LEU A 136 20.08 15.38 2.23
C LEU A 136 21.34 15.76 1.44
N GLY A 137 22.50 15.63 2.06
CA GLY A 137 23.80 15.81 1.39
C GLY A 137 23.89 17.08 0.54
N PRO A 138 24.23 16.98 -0.76
CA PRO A 138 24.41 18.14 -1.65
C PRO A 138 23.18 19.05 -1.79
N TRP A 139 21.96 18.52 -1.63
CA TRP A 139 20.72 19.28 -1.77
C TRP A 139 20.28 19.97 -0.47
N ARG A 140 21.12 19.93 0.57
CA ARG A 140 20.86 20.61 1.84
C ARG A 140 21.12 22.11 1.69
N THR A 141 20.22 22.93 2.24
CA THR A 141 20.35 24.40 2.18
C THR A 141 21.59 24.93 2.92
N ARG A 142 22.00 24.29 4.01
CA ARG A 142 23.19 24.66 4.79
C ARG A 142 24.13 23.45 4.88
N PRO A 143 25.39 23.55 4.45
CA PRO A 143 26.34 22.46 4.57
C PRO A 143 26.49 21.99 6.03
N ASP A 144 26.36 20.69 6.26
CA ASP A 144 26.65 20.05 7.55
C ASP A 144 27.47 18.77 7.30
N PRO A 145 28.81 18.85 7.38
CA PRO A 145 29.69 17.70 7.17
C PRO A 145 29.42 16.55 8.16
N LYS A 146 28.89 16.84 9.35
CA LYS A 146 28.55 15.84 10.37
C LYS A 146 27.22 15.14 10.08
N ALA A 147 26.43 15.62 9.10
CA ALA A 147 25.18 14.98 8.71
C ALA A 147 25.37 13.74 7.83
N ARG A 148 26.57 13.48 7.30
CA ARG A 148 26.81 12.40 6.32
C ARG A 148 26.28 11.04 6.76
N ASP A 149 26.60 10.62 7.99
CA ASP A 149 26.16 9.32 8.52
C ASP A 149 24.65 9.27 8.72
N ARG A 150 24.04 10.39 9.14
CA ARG A 150 22.58 10.50 9.28
C ARG A 150 21.88 10.42 7.93
N ASP A 151 22.45 11.02 6.90
CA ASP A 151 21.92 11.03 5.54
C ASP A 151 22.04 9.64 4.89
N LEU A 152 23.17 8.97 5.06
CA LEU A 152 23.36 7.56 4.68
C LEU A 152 22.34 6.66 5.39
N ALA A 153 22.19 6.80 6.70
CA ALA A 153 21.20 6.03 7.46
C ALA A 153 19.75 6.30 7.01
N SER A 154 19.44 7.52 6.56
CA SER A 154 18.13 7.87 6.00
C SER A 154 17.85 7.13 4.68
N LEU A 155 18.83 7.09 3.77
CA LEU A 155 18.73 6.35 2.50
C LEU A 155 18.66 4.83 2.71
N CYS A 156 19.51 4.27 3.58
CA CYS A 156 19.48 2.85 3.90
C CYS A 156 18.14 2.42 4.51
N ARG A 157 17.57 3.21 5.43
CA ARG A 157 16.22 2.97 5.98
C ARG A 157 15.11 3.13 4.95
N ALA A 158 15.32 3.96 3.93
CA ALA A 158 14.42 4.05 2.78
C ALA A 158 14.56 2.85 1.82
N GLY A 159 15.47 1.92 2.09
CA GLY A 159 15.63 0.64 1.40
C GLY A 159 16.69 0.62 0.31
N PHE A 160 17.51 1.67 0.17
CA PHE A 160 18.62 1.69 -0.77
C PHE A 160 19.82 0.89 -0.24
N PRO A 161 20.54 0.13 -1.09
CA PRO A 161 21.82 -0.46 -0.72
C PRO A 161 22.85 0.61 -0.32
N TYR A 162 23.77 0.28 0.59
CA TYR A 162 24.77 1.22 1.09
C TYR A 162 25.61 1.86 -0.03
N ALA A 163 26.04 1.07 -1.02
CA ALA A 163 26.83 1.56 -2.15
C ALA A 163 26.06 2.63 -2.96
N ILE A 164 24.78 2.39 -3.25
CA ILE A 164 23.90 3.34 -3.93
C ILE A 164 23.66 4.57 -3.07
N ALA A 165 23.39 4.38 -1.77
CA ALA A 165 23.20 5.49 -0.84
C ALA A 165 24.42 6.40 -0.76
N ARG A 166 25.63 5.84 -0.76
CA ARG A 166 26.88 6.60 -0.78
C ARG A 166 27.04 7.38 -2.09
N ALA A 167 26.91 6.71 -3.23
CA ALA A 167 27.03 7.33 -4.55
C ALA A 167 25.98 8.42 -4.78
N ALA A 168 24.78 8.27 -4.24
CA ALA A 168 23.72 9.26 -4.37
C ALA A 168 24.02 10.58 -3.63
N LEU A 169 24.90 10.56 -2.63
CA LEU A 169 25.30 11.75 -1.86
C LEU A 169 26.59 12.38 -2.39
N GLU A 170 27.25 11.75 -3.36
CA GLU A 170 28.42 12.33 -4.03
C GLU A 170 27.94 13.35 -5.09
N PRO A 171 28.59 14.51 -5.18
CA PRO A 171 28.28 15.48 -6.24
C PRO A 171 28.56 14.87 -7.62
N GLU A 172 27.70 15.15 -8.60
CA GLU A 172 28.03 14.89 -10.01
C GLU A 172 29.22 15.80 -10.37
N SER A 173 30.29 15.20 -10.90
CA SER A 173 31.46 15.94 -11.41
C SER A 173 31.14 16.58 -12.75
#